data_AF-A0A7Y8KTX2-F1
#
_entry.id   AF-A0A7Y8KTX2-F1
#
_cell.length_a   1.000
_cell.length_b   1.000
_cell.length_c   1.000
_cell.angle_alpha   90.00
_cell.angle_beta   90.00
_cell.angle_gamma   90.00
#
_symmetry.space_group_name_H-M   'P 1'
#
loop_
_entity.id
_entity.type
_entity.pdbx_description
1 polymer ?
#
loop_
_entity_poly.entity_id
_entity_poly.type
_entity_poly.pdbx_seq_one_letter_code
_entity_poly.pdbx_strand_id
1 'polypeptide(L)'
;MEHAYFTPRQDMTHHLPSLLAAYLSGSHQPPFSRQRLRARFDLSEKTMSAPDITWFRGSIHPHLTGFNITYTDEGRGDFGELQRASVEGNNKFATIDFWSSGWTSVDIFDCQEDAQTMNEMIPPAEAHRVNELLSLMIDRLRAGLS
;
A
#
# COMPACT_ATOMS: atom_id res chain seq x y z
N MET A 1 -2.28 62.89 23.70
CA MET A 1 -3.01 63.09 22.44
C MET A 1 -1.99 63.57 21.44
N GLU A 2 -1.41 62.65 20.68
CA GLU A 2 -0.38 62.94 19.68
C GLU A 2 -0.84 62.48 18.31
N HIS A 3 -0.76 63.42 17.37
CA HIS A 3 -0.93 63.21 15.94
C HIS A 3 0.33 62.57 15.38
N ALA A 4 0.18 61.56 14.54
CA ALA A 4 1.26 61.11 13.66
C ALA A 4 0.73 60.93 12.24
N TYR A 5 1.48 61.51 11.32
CA TYR A 5 1.19 61.78 9.94
C TYR A 5 1.28 60.53 9.05
N PHE A 6 0.46 60.53 8.00
CA PHE A 6 0.47 59.56 6.92
C PHE A 6 1.33 60.07 5.76
N THR A 7 2.20 59.23 5.18
CA THR A 7 2.50 59.20 3.73
C THR A 7 3.22 57.88 3.38
N PRO A 8 3.13 57.41 2.11
CA PRO A 8 2.93 55.99 1.80
C PRO A 8 4.11 55.35 1.07
N ARG A 9 4.15 54.00 1.01
CA ARG A 9 4.87 53.31 -0.06
C ARG A 9 4.26 51.94 -0.41
N GLN A 10 3.67 51.93 -1.60
CA GLN A 10 3.69 50.92 -2.68
C GLN A 10 3.44 49.45 -2.26
N ASP A 11 2.24 48.95 -2.50
CA ASP A 11 1.81 48.33 -3.78
C ASP A 11 2.33 46.90 -3.92
N MET A 12 1.40 45.96 -3.79
CA MET A 12 1.32 44.72 -4.58
C MET A 12 0.02 44.02 -4.18
N THR A 13 -1.12 44.59 -4.60
CA THR A 13 -2.35 43.78 -4.76
C THR A 13 -2.14 42.86 -5.95
N HIS A 14 -1.40 41.77 -5.73
CA HIS A 14 -1.54 40.60 -6.57
C HIS A 14 -2.88 39.96 -6.26
N HIS A 15 -3.69 39.90 -7.31
CA HIS A 15 -4.78 38.97 -7.48
C HIS A 15 -4.52 37.66 -6.74
N LEU A 16 -5.38 37.34 -5.79
CA LEU A 16 -5.76 35.95 -5.60
C LEU A 16 -6.50 35.52 -6.88
N PRO A 17 -6.01 34.49 -7.57
CA PRO A 17 -6.90 33.42 -7.94
C PRO A 17 -6.48 32.15 -7.22
N SER A 18 -7.39 31.68 -6.38
CA SER A 18 -7.82 30.28 -6.29
C SER A 18 -6.74 29.21 -6.50
N LEU A 19 -6.44 28.48 -5.41
CA LEU A 19 -5.82 27.13 -5.41
C LEU A 19 -6.45 26.15 -6.43
N LEU A 20 -7.62 26.48 -6.99
CA LEU A 20 -8.30 25.76 -8.06
C LEU A 20 -7.53 25.78 -9.40
N ALA A 21 -6.71 26.80 -9.68
CA ALA A 21 -5.94 26.87 -10.93
C ALA A 21 -4.69 25.97 -10.91
N ALA A 22 -4.04 25.81 -9.75
CA ALA A 22 -2.87 24.95 -9.59
C ALA A 22 -3.21 23.45 -9.69
N TYR A 23 -4.46 23.06 -9.38
CA TYR A 23 -4.93 21.69 -9.59
C TYR A 23 -5.09 21.34 -11.08
N LEU A 24 -5.26 22.34 -11.95
CA LEU A 24 -5.45 22.16 -13.39
C LEU A 24 -4.15 22.29 -14.21
N SER A 25 -3.04 22.74 -13.62
CA SER A 25 -1.76 22.94 -14.36
C SER A 25 -0.77 21.77 -14.30
N GLY A 26 -1.15 20.63 -13.70
CA GLY A 26 -0.40 19.36 -13.81
C GLY A 26 1.07 19.38 -13.41
N SER A 27 1.50 20.34 -12.58
CA SER A 27 2.91 20.60 -12.28
C SER A 27 3.19 20.56 -10.77
N HIS A 28 2.77 19.47 -10.14
CA HIS A 28 3.42 18.96 -8.93
C HIS A 28 3.49 17.45 -9.06
N GLN A 29 4.70 16.92 -9.19
CA GLN A 29 4.96 15.49 -9.20
C GLN A 29 5.06 15.07 -7.72
N PRO A 30 4.05 14.42 -7.13
CA PRO A 30 4.19 13.89 -5.77
C PRO A 30 5.28 12.81 -5.76
N PRO A 31 6.04 12.66 -4.66
CA PRO A 31 6.94 11.54 -4.53
C PRO A 31 6.09 10.27 -4.58
N PHE A 32 6.37 9.43 -5.59
CA PHE A 32 5.68 8.17 -5.89
C PHE A 32 4.22 8.31 -6.36
N SER A 33 4.05 8.72 -7.61
CA SER A 33 2.77 8.65 -8.30
C SER A 33 2.26 7.20 -8.42
N ARG A 34 1.02 6.98 -7.97
CA ARG A 34 0.24 5.71 -8.01
C ARG A 34 0.25 4.99 -9.37
N GLN A 35 0.56 5.69 -10.46
CA GLN A 35 0.68 5.14 -11.80
C GLN A 35 1.93 4.25 -11.99
N ARG A 36 3.01 4.47 -11.23
CA ARG A 36 4.26 3.69 -11.40
C ARG A 36 4.21 2.29 -10.79
N LEU A 37 3.47 2.08 -9.69
CA LEU A 37 3.29 0.74 -9.10
C LEU A 37 2.48 -0.17 -10.04
N ARG A 38 1.44 0.38 -10.69
CA ARG A 38 0.59 -0.34 -11.66
C ARG A 38 1.32 -0.83 -12.91
N ALA A 39 2.42 -0.20 -13.28
CA ALA A 39 3.21 -0.59 -14.45
C ALA A 39 4.39 -1.52 -14.09
N ARG A 40 4.79 -1.55 -12.82
CA ARG A 40 5.95 -2.33 -12.35
C ARG A 40 5.60 -3.79 -12.05
N PHE A 41 4.34 -4.02 -11.70
CA PHE A 41 3.70 -5.31 -11.59
C PHE A 41 2.56 -5.27 -12.60
N ASP A 42 2.52 -6.18 -13.57
CA ASP A 42 1.44 -6.23 -14.56
C ASP A 42 0.12 -6.65 -13.89
N LEU A 43 -0.44 -5.73 -13.10
CA LEU A 43 -1.65 -5.90 -12.29
C LEU A 43 -2.84 -5.24 -12.99
N SER A 44 -2.76 -5.11 -14.32
CA SER A 44 -3.69 -4.30 -15.13
C SER A 44 -5.00 -5.03 -15.46
N GLU A 45 -5.10 -6.33 -15.22
CA GLU A 45 -6.34 -7.07 -15.38
C GLU A 45 -7.17 -7.06 -14.09
N LYS A 46 -8.35 -6.43 -14.21
CA LYS A 46 -9.42 -6.37 -13.22
C LYS A 46 -9.90 -7.78 -12.92
N THR A 47 -9.29 -8.44 -11.93
CA THR A 47 -9.77 -9.71 -11.39
C THR A 47 -11.17 -9.48 -10.82
N MET A 48 -12.19 -10.09 -11.44
CA MET A 48 -13.59 -10.01 -10.96
C MET A 48 -13.80 -10.84 -9.67
N SER A 49 -12.79 -11.59 -9.25
CA SER A 49 -12.72 -12.36 -8.00
C SER A 49 -11.54 -11.88 -7.15
N ALA A 50 -11.63 -12.00 -5.82
CA ALA A 50 -10.49 -11.74 -4.95
C ALA A 50 -9.30 -12.64 -5.35
N PRO A 51 -8.06 -12.11 -5.34
CA PRO A 51 -6.87 -12.92 -5.53
C PRO A 51 -6.80 -14.07 -4.52
N ASP A 52 -6.38 -15.25 -4.95
CA ASP A 52 -6.19 -16.43 -4.11
C ASP A 52 -4.70 -16.80 -3.99
N ILE A 53 -4.40 -17.88 -3.25
CA ILE A 53 -3.03 -18.32 -3.05
C ILE A 53 -2.34 -18.78 -4.34
N THR A 54 -3.11 -19.27 -5.33
CA THR A 54 -2.58 -19.70 -6.62
C THR A 54 -2.12 -18.50 -7.43
N TRP A 55 -2.94 -17.45 -7.46
CA TRP A 55 -2.56 -16.18 -8.05
C TRP A 55 -1.36 -15.57 -7.32
N PHE A 56 -1.33 -15.58 -5.99
CA PHE A 56 -0.19 -15.08 -5.21
C PHE A 56 1.12 -15.80 -5.58
N ARG A 57 1.08 -17.12 -5.75
CA ARG A 57 2.23 -17.93 -6.18
C ARG A 57 2.74 -17.55 -7.56
N GLY A 58 1.85 -17.25 -8.50
CA GLY A 58 2.22 -16.87 -9.87
C GLY A 58 2.67 -15.43 -10.01
N SER A 59 2.05 -14.51 -9.26
CA SER A 59 2.16 -13.07 -9.49
C SER A 59 2.96 -12.32 -8.43
N ILE A 60 3.00 -12.78 -7.18
CA ILE A 60 3.66 -12.06 -6.08
C ILE A 60 4.94 -12.75 -5.62
N HIS A 61 4.93 -14.08 -5.48
CA HIS A 61 6.11 -14.85 -5.06
C HIS A 61 7.37 -14.54 -5.90
N PRO A 62 7.33 -14.40 -7.24
CA PRO A 62 8.53 -14.05 -8.02
C PRO A 62 9.18 -12.72 -7.61
N HIS A 63 8.46 -11.83 -6.93
CA HIS A 63 8.98 -10.56 -6.44
C HIS A 63 9.50 -10.63 -5.00
N LEU A 64 9.44 -11.78 -4.34
CA LEU A 64 9.92 -11.99 -2.98
C LEU A 64 11.25 -12.76 -2.98
N THR A 65 12.08 -12.57 -4.01
CA THR A 65 13.43 -13.13 -4.08
C THR A 65 14.23 -12.74 -2.84
N GLY A 66 14.83 -13.75 -2.19
CA GLY A 66 15.59 -13.57 -0.95
C GLY A 66 14.77 -13.79 0.33
N PHE A 67 13.46 -13.99 0.22
CA PHE A 67 12.61 -14.43 1.32
C PHE A 67 12.34 -15.94 1.22
N ASN A 68 12.21 -16.59 2.37
CA ASN A 68 11.70 -17.95 2.45
C ASN A 68 10.16 -17.89 2.47
N ILE A 69 9.50 -18.68 1.63
CA ILE A 69 8.03 -18.72 1.57
C ILE A 69 7.53 -20.14 1.76
N THR A 70 6.62 -20.31 2.72
CA THR A 70 5.90 -21.56 2.97
C THR A 70 4.42 -21.39 2.69
N TYR A 71 3.80 -22.42 2.12
CA TYR A 71 2.37 -22.45 1.83
C TYR A 71 1.71 -23.53 2.68
N THR A 72 0.67 -23.16 3.43
CA THR A 72 -0.03 -24.06 4.32
C THR A 72 -1.52 -24.02 4.03
N ASP A 73 -2.18 -25.17 4.14
CA ASP A 73 -3.62 -25.28 4.28
C ASP A 73 -3.92 -25.40 5.77
N GLU A 74 -4.52 -24.37 6.34
CA GLU A 74 -4.86 -24.29 7.78
C GLU A 74 -6.22 -24.96 8.06
N GLY A 75 -6.90 -25.46 7.02
CA GLY A 75 -8.26 -25.97 7.10
C GLY A 75 -9.29 -24.86 7.34
N ARG A 76 -10.36 -25.17 8.05
CA ARG A 76 -11.48 -24.23 8.24
C ARG A 76 -11.16 -23.15 9.28
N GLY A 77 -10.99 -21.91 8.81
CA GLY A 77 -10.91 -20.71 9.65
C GLY A 77 -12.26 -19.98 9.80
N ASP A 78 -12.21 -18.78 10.40
CA ASP A 78 -13.40 -17.98 10.74
C ASP A 78 -14.25 -17.60 9.53
N PHE A 79 -13.60 -17.40 8.37
CA PHE A 79 -14.26 -17.03 7.13
C PHE A 79 -14.26 -18.18 6.09
N GLY A 80 -14.26 -19.43 6.55
CA GLY A 80 -14.24 -20.63 5.69
C GLY A 80 -12.84 -21.25 5.60
N GLU A 81 -12.63 -22.15 4.64
CA GLU A 81 -11.31 -22.76 4.39
C GLU A 81 -10.25 -21.68 4.18
N LEU A 82 -9.09 -21.86 4.83
CA LEU A 82 -8.01 -20.90 4.93
C LEU A 82 -6.73 -21.50 4.35
N GLN A 83 -6.18 -20.80 3.37
CA GLN A 83 -4.83 -21.05 2.86
C GLN A 83 -3.93 -19.88 3.23
N ARG A 84 -2.72 -20.17 3.73
CA ARG A 84 -1.77 -19.18 4.21
C ARG A 84 -0.46 -19.26 3.44
N ALA A 85 0.05 -18.10 3.04
CA ALA A 85 1.45 -17.94 2.67
C ALA A 85 2.19 -17.26 3.83
N SER A 86 3.25 -17.89 4.35
CA SER A 86 4.14 -17.29 5.35
C SER A 86 5.44 -16.90 4.68
N VAL A 87 5.88 -15.67 4.91
CA VAL A 87 7.08 -15.09 4.32
C VAL A 87 8.04 -14.72 5.44
N GLU A 88 9.25 -15.25 5.40
CA GLU A 88 10.29 -15.00 6.40
C GLU A 88 11.57 -14.50 5.73
N GLY A 89 12.15 -13.44 6.27
CA GLY A 89 13.41 -12.88 5.79
C GLY A 89 13.58 -11.43 6.22
N ASN A 90 14.80 -10.91 6.12
CA ASN A 90 15.12 -9.52 6.47
C ASN A 90 14.68 -9.12 7.90
N ASN A 91 14.80 -10.04 8.87
CA ASN A 91 14.30 -9.89 10.24
C ASN A 91 12.80 -9.57 10.32
N LYS A 92 12.01 -10.06 9.35
CA LYS A 92 10.56 -9.92 9.35
C LYS A 92 9.90 -11.27 9.13
N PHE A 93 8.73 -11.39 9.73
CA PHE A 93 7.81 -12.49 9.52
C PHE A 93 6.49 -11.91 9.04
N ALA A 94 5.95 -12.45 7.96
CA ALA A 94 4.65 -12.04 7.45
C ALA A 94 3.76 -13.24 7.16
N THR A 95 2.46 -13.05 7.33
CA THR A 95 1.44 -14.00 6.89
C THR A 95 0.47 -13.32 5.95
N ILE A 96 0.07 -14.06 4.92
CA ILE A 96 -0.96 -13.66 3.97
C ILE A 96 -2.01 -14.77 3.96
N ASP A 97 -3.20 -14.41 4.40
CA ASP A 97 -4.32 -15.35 4.55
C ASP A 97 -5.31 -15.16 3.43
N PHE A 98 -5.71 -16.27 2.82
CA PHE A 98 -6.71 -16.34 1.76
C PHE A 98 -7.83 -17.25 2.24
N TRP A 99 -8.97 -16.66 2.59
CA TRP A 99 -10.16 -17.43 2.94
C TRP A 99 -11.02 -17.70 1.70
N SER A 100 -11.64 -18.89 1.66
CA SER A 100 -12.55 -19.32 0.60
C SER A 100 -13.79 -18.43 0.41
N SER A 101 -14.16 -17.64 1.42
CA SER A 101 -15.21 -16.61 1.31
C SER A 101 -14.75 -15.33 0.59
N GLY A 102 -13.47 -15.21 0.25
CA GLY A 102 -12.88 -14.07 -0.45
C GLY A 102 -12.27 -13.00 0.46
N TRP A 103 -12.20 -13.24 1.77
CA TRP A 103 -11.43 -12.38 2.67
C TRP A 103 -9.93 -12.58 2.43
N THR A 104 -9.16 -11.51 2.60
CA THR A 104 -7.70 -11.55 2.54
C THR A 104 -7.10 -10.72 3.65
N SER A 105 -6.08 -11.22 4.36
CA SER A 105 -5.34 -10.40 5.32
C SER A 105 -3.84 -10.49 5.11
N VAL A 106 -3.15 -9.46 5.59
CA VAL A 106 -1.69 -9.38 5.66
C VAL A 106 -1.31 -8.92 7.07
N ASP A 107 -0.45 -9.70 7.71
CA ASP A 107 0.21 -9.36 8.97
C ASP A 107 1.72 -9.35 8.75
N ILE A 108 2.43 -8.34 9.26
CA ILE A 108 3.90 -8.26 9.25
C ILE A 108 4.41 -7.87 10.64
N PHE A 109 5.25 -8.72 11.19
CA PHE A 109 6.05 -8.47 12.38
C PHE A 109 7.50 -8.17 12.02
N ASP A 110 8.04 -7.09 12.58
CA ASP A 110 9.44 -6.69 12.46
C ASP A 110 10.21 -7.07 13.72
N CYS A 111 11.12 -8.04 13.60
CA CYS A 111 11.90 -8.54 14.73
C CYS A 111 12.99 -7.58 15.20
N GLN A 112 13.41 -6.61 14.36
CA GLN A 112 14.38 -5.60 14.78
C GLN A 112 13.73 -4.53 15.65
N GLU A 113 12.55 -4.08 15.24
CA GLU A 113 11.77 -3.06 15.95
C GLU A 113 10.90 -3.66 17.08
N ASP A 114 10.83 -4.99 17.16
CA ASP A 114 9.96 -5.76 18.07
C ASP A 114 8.49 -5.28 17.97
N ALA A 115 8.01 -5.10 16.74
CA ALA A 115 6.73 -4.45 16.49
C ALA A 115 5.98 -5.03 15.29
N GLN A 116 4.65 -5.08 15.41
CA GLN A 116 3.76 -5.33 14.27
C GLN A 116 3.71 -4.05 13.40
N THR A 117 4.20 -4.16 12.17
CA THR A 117 4.31 -3.02 11.24
C THR A 117 3.18 -2.98 10.22
N MET A 118 2.38 -4.05 10.14
CA MET A 118 1.20 -4.14 9.29
C MET A 118 0.23 -5.19 9.85
N ASN A 119 -1.06 -4.86 9.89
CA ASN A 119 -2.14 -5.79 10.26
C ASN A 119 -3.43 -5.30 9.60
N GLU A 120 -3.68 -5.82 8.40
CA GLU A 120 -4.71 -5.31 7.52
C GLU A 120 -5.54 -6.46 6.96
N MET A 121 -6.85 -6.30 6.95
CA MET A 121 -7.81 -7.31 6.50
C MET A 121 -8.80 -6.67 5.52
N ILE A 122 -8.95 -7.29 4.35
CA ILE A 122 -9.77 -6.82 3.24
C ILE A 122 -10.98 -7.75 3.07
N PRO A 123 -12.21 -7.21 3.18
CA PRO A 123 -13.41 -7.97 2.89
C PRO A 123 -13.57 -8.24 1.39
N PRO A 124 -14.36 -9.25 0.99
CA PRO A 124 -14.63 -9.56 -0.42
C PRO A 124 -15.19 -8.37 -1.22
N ALA A 125 -16.01 -7.52 -0.58
CA ALA A 125 -16.58 -6.31 -1.19
C ALA A 125 -15.51 -5.29 -1.61
N GLU A 126 -14.31 -5.38 -1.05
CA GLU A 126 -13.17 -4.51 -1.31
C GLU A 126 -12.01 -5.24 -2.00
N ALA A 127 -12.28 -6.37 -2.67
CA ALA A 127 -11.26 -7.17 -3.37
C ALA A 127 -10.35 -6.35 -4.31
N HIS A 128 -10.85 -5.25 -4.86
CA HIS A 128 -10.07 -4.32 -5.69
C HIS A 128 -8.86 -3.68 -4.98
N ARG A 129 -8.82 -3.70 -3.64
CA ARG A 129 -7.73 -3.17 -2.80
C ARG A 129 -6.62 -4.20 -2.53
N VAL A 130 -6.84 -5.49 -2.77
CA VAL A 130 -5.87 -6.55 -2.42
C VAL A 130 -4.53 -6.32 -3.12
N ASN A 131 -4.53 -5.91 -4.39
CA ASN A 131 -3.28 -5.61 -5.11
C ASN A 131 -2.50 -4.44 -4.50
N GLU A 132 -3.18 -3.42 -3.99
CA GLU A 132 -2.54 -2.31 -3.28
C GLU A 132 -1.96 -2.77 -1.94
N LEU A 133 -2.70 -3.61 -1.21
CA LEU A 133 -2.24 -4.21 0.04
C LEU A 133 -0.96 -5.03 -0.15
N LEU A 134 -0.94 -5.90 -1.16
CA LEU A 134 0.19 -6.77 -1.45
C LEU A 134 1.41 -5.98 -1.97
N SER A 135 1.19 -4.89 -2.71
CA SER A 135 2.27 -3.97 -3.08
C SER A 135 2.88 -3.32 -1.83
N LEU A 136 2.05 -2.84 -0.91
CA LEU A 136 2.52 -2.25 0.35
C LEU A 136 3.28 -3.27 1.20
N MET A 137 2.78 -4.51 1.25
CA MET A 137 3.45 -5.62 1.94
C MET A 137 4.87 -5.83 1.42
N ILE A 138 5.08 -5.87 0.09
CA ILE A 138 6.42 -6.03 -0.51
C ILE A 138 7.34 -4.88 -0.08
N ASP A 139 6.84 -3.65 -0.11
CA ASP A 139 7.62 -2.47 0.29
C ASP A 139 8.00 -2.53 1.79
N ARG A 140 7.08 -2.99 2.66
CA ARG A 140 7.33 -3.17 4.09
C ARG A 140 8.31 -4.28 4.39
N LEU A 141 8.21 -5.41 3.69
CA LEU A 141 9.15 -6.53 3.82
C LEU A 141 10.59 -6.12 3.48
N ARG A 142 10.74 -5.26 2.47
CA ARG A 142 12.04 -4.79 1.98
C ARG A 142 12.60 -3.57 2.70
N ALA A 143 11.79 -2.89 3.51
CA ALA A 143 12.27 -1.77 4.30
C ALA A 143 13.43 -2.23 5.21
N GLY A 144 14.53 -1.48 5.21
CA GLY A 144 15.73 -1.79 5.99
C GLY A 144 16.78 -2.66 5.29
N LEU A 145 16.59 -3.06 4.02
CA LEU A 145 17.66 -3.64 3.21
C LEU A 145 18.65 -2.53 2.78
N SER A 146 19.78 -2.42 3.49
CA SER A 146 20.90 -1.51 3.16
C SER A 146 22.00 -2.21 2.37
#